data_AF-A0A0Q5P734-F1
#
_entry.id   AF-A0A0Q5P734-F1
#
_cell.length_a   1.000
_cell.length_b   1.000
_cell.length_c   1.000
_cell.angle_alpha   90.00
_cell.angle_beta   90.00
_cell.angle_gamma   90.00
#
_symmetry.space_group_name_H-M   'P 1'
#
loop_
_entity.id
_entity.type
_entity.pdbx_description
1 polymer ?
#
loop_
_entity_poly.entity_id
_entity_poly.type
_entity_poly.pdbx_seq_one_letter_code
_entity_poly.pdbx_strand_id
1 'polypeptide(L)'
;MDLLVGLSRDELRTFSWIAAAVFALVAGLWRWRRLHWTALGAVLLFAALNAGAGIYVLNTFRDSRWSAGGEPPLSAPSFSETPIVGQYFGPLDSALQGMVGGVNDFLAFKQALPVALDFLAVSGWALLLSFPLAVLAAVISFAMARRRAAEFEKYRTKVDLLEDELEQVKRQISAAEGSGHGTPVS
;
A
#
# COMPACT_ATOMS: atom_id res chain seq x y z
N MET A 1 -13.90 2.23 -19.68
CA MET A 1 -13.27 1.85 -18.40
C MET A 1 -14.21 0.87 -17.72
N ASP A 2 -14.15 -0.40 -18.13
CA ASP A 2 -14.99 -1.51 -17.61
C ASP A 2 -14.14 -2.71 -17.17
N LEU A 3 -12.85 -2.49 -16.88
CA LEU A 3 -11.93 -3.58 -16.52
C LEU A 3 -12.27 -4.23 -15.16
N LEU A 4 -13.04 -3.53 -14.31
CA LEU A 4 -13.44 -4.02 -12.99
C LEU A 4 -14.86 -4.63 -12.98
N VAL A 5 -15.66 -4.36 -14.02
CA VAL A 5 -17.09 -4.75 -14.07
C VAL A 5 -17.25 -6.27 -14.20
N GLY A 6 -16.29 -6.98 -14.77
CA GLY A 6 -16.32 -8.45 -14.89
C GLY A 6 -15.56 -9.24 -13.82
N LEU A 7 -14.84 -8.58 -12.90
CA LEU A 7 -13.96 -9.29 -11.97
C LEU A 7 -14.74 -9.96 -10.85
N SER A 8 -14.42 -11.23 -10.61
CA SER A 8 -14.84 -12.04 -9.48
C SER A 8 -14.11 -11.65 -8.19
N ARG A 9 -14.64 -12.11 -7.05
CA ARG A 9 -14.03 -11.91 -5.72
C ARG A 9 -12.56 -12.35 -5.67
N ASP A 10 -12.26 -13.51 -6.24
CA ASP A 10 -10.91 -14.10 -6.20
C ASP A 10 -9.93 -13.32 -7.07
N GLU A 11 -10.39 -12.80 -8.21
CA GLU A 11 -9.56 -11.97 -9.08
C GLU A 11 -9.24 -10.63 -8.41
N LEU A 12 -10.21 -9.96 -7.78
CA LEU A 12 -9.99 -8.71 -7.03
C LEU A 12 -8.98 -8.88 -5.90
N ARG A 13 -9.07 -9.99 -5.16
CA ARG A 13 -8.10 -10.35 -4.12
C ARG A 13 -6.72 -10.57 -4.71
N THR A 14 -6.64 -11.31 -5.82
CA THR A 14 -5.38 -11.62 -6.51
C THR A 14 -4.72 -10.36 -7.05
N PHE A 15 -5.47 -9.45 -7.69
CA PHE A 15 -4.96 -8.18 -8.19
C PHE A 15 -4.41 -7.29 -7.07
N SER A 16 -5.08 -7.24 -5.91
CA SER A 16 -4.60 -6.48 -4.75
C SER A 16 -3.23 -6.98 -4.28
N TRP A 17 -3.05 -8.31 -4.26
CA TRP A 17 -1.76 -8.94 -3.94
C TRP A 17 -0.70 -8.72 -5.02
N ILE A 18 -1.05 -8.90 -6.29
CA ILE A 18 -0.12 -8.72 -7.42
C ILE A 18 0.36 -7.28 -7.47
N ALA A 19 -0.54 -6.30 -7.37
CA ALA A 19 -0.18 -4.88 -7.40
C ALA A 19 0.78 -4.52 -6.26
N ALA A 20 0.52 -5.01 -5.04
CA ALA A 20 1.40 -4.81 -3.89
C ALA A 20 2.77 -5.48 -4.09
N ALA A 21 2.80 -6.72 -4.60
CA ALA A 21 4.04 -7.47 -4.85
C ALA A 21 4.88 -6.82 -5.97
N VAL A 22 4.25 -6.41 -7.07
CA VAL A 22 4.92 -5.70 -8.17
C VAL A 22 5.46 -4.37 -7.67
N PHE A 23 4.69 -3.61 -6.90
CA PHE A 23 5.18 -2.37 -6.31
C PHE A 23 6.38 -2.61 -5.38
N ALA A 24 6.30 -3.62 -4.51
CA ALA A 24 7.40 -3.98 -3.62
C ALA A 24 8.67 -4.38 -4.40
N LEU A 25 8.52 -5.16 -5.49
CA LEU A 25 9.63 -5.56 -6.35
C LEU A 25 10.24 -4.37 -7.09
N VAL A 26 9.43 -3.58 -7.81
CA VAL A 26 9.92 -2.46 -8.61
C VAL A 26 10.56 -1.39 -7.73
N ALA A 27 9.89 -1.01 -6.63
CA ALA A 27 10.43 -0.03 -5.71
C ALA A 27 11.66 -0.56 -4.95
N GLY A 28 11.65 -1.85 -4.58
CA GLY A 28 12.76 -2.51 -3.89
C GLY A 28 14.02 -2.63 -4.75
N LEU A 29 13.88 -3.01 -6.03
CA LEU A 29 15.00 -3.02 -6.97
C LEU A 29 15.53 -1.61 -7.26
N TRP A 30 14.65 -0.61 -7.42
CA TRP A 30 15.06 0.77 -7.73
C TRP A 30 15.70 1.49 -6.53
N ARG A 31 15.21 1.25 -5.31
CA ARG A 31 15.68 1.89 -4.07
C ARG A 31 16.19 0.87 -3.07
N TRP A 32 17.12 0.01 -3.48
CA TRP A 32 17.71 -1.03 -2.60
C TRP A 32 18.24 -0.48 -1.26
N ARG A 33 18.78 0.75 -1.24
CA ARG A 33 19.25 1.39 0.02
C ARG A 33 18.12 1.87 0.95
N ARG A 34 16.86 1.90 0.48
CA ARG A 34 15.67 2.34 1.23
C ARG A 34 14.58 1.26 1.26
N LEU A 35 14.96 -0.02 1.26
CA LEU A 35 14.04 -1.17 1.30
C LEU A 35 12.99 -1.10 2.42
N HIS A 36 13.33 -0.48 3.55
CA HIS A 36 12.41 -0.29 4.68
C HIS A 36 11.26 0.68 4.34
N TRP A 37 11.50 1.73 3.56
CA TRP A 37 10.44 2.64 3.08
C TRP A 37 9.61 2.02 1.96
N THR A 38 10.20 1.17 1.12
CA THR A 38 9.48 0.49 0.04
C THR A 38 8.54 -0.58 0.60
N ALA A 39 8.97 -1.31 1.63
CA ALA A 39 8.11 -2.25 2.34
C ALA A 39 6.90 -1.54 2.97
N LEU A 40 7.13 -0.40 3.62
CA LEU A 40 6.06 0.40 4.22
C LEU A 40 5.09 0.94 3.16
N GLY A 41 5.61 1.47 2.06
CA GLY A 41 4.80 1.92 0.92
C GLY A 41 3.96 0.80 0.31
N ALA A 42 4.52 -0.40 0.17
CA ALA A 42 3.79 -1.56 -0.34
C ALA A 42 2.64 -1.99 0.59
N VAL A 43 2.86 -1.98 1.91
CA VAL A 43 1.82 -2.29 2.91
C VAL A 43 0.71 -1.25 2.88
N LEU A 44 1.05 0.04 2.77
CA LEU A 44 0.05 1.11 2.66
C LEU A 44 -0.75 1.02 1.36
N LEU A 45 -0.09 0.75 0.24
CA LEU A 45 -0.77 0.54 -1.04
C LEU A 45 -1.70 -0.67 -0.99
N PHE A 46 -1.25 -1.78 -0.41
CA PHE A 46 -2.07 -2.97 -0.20
C PHE A 46 -3.30 -2.66 0.65
N ALA A 47 -3.14 -1.91 1.75
CA ALA A 47 -4.26 -1.48 2.59
C ALA A 47 -5.26 -0.62 1.79
N ALA A 48 -4.77 0.34 1.01
CA ALA A 48 -5.61 1.21 0.18
C ALA A 48 -6.40 0.42 -0.88
N LEU A 49 -5.76 -0.54 -1.55
CA LEU A 49 -6.40 -1.39 -2.55
C LEU A 49 -7.50 -2.26 -1.94
N ASN A 50 -7.25 -2.87 -0.77
CA ASN A 50 -8.25 -3.66 -0.07
C ASN A 50 -9.42 -2.80 0.44
N ALA A 51 -9.16 -1.59 0.95
CA ALA A 51 -10.23 -0.67 1.33
C ALA A 51 -11.08 -0.25 0.12
N GLY A 52 -10.43 0.08 -1.01
CA GLY A 52 -11.11 0.38 -2.26
C GLY A 52 -11.97 -0.78 -2.78
N ALA A 53 -11.46 -2.02 -2.70
CA ALA A 53 -12.21 -3.22 -3.06
C ALA A 53 -13.45 -3.41 -2.18
N GLY A 54 -13.34 -3.21 -0.86
CA GLY A 54 -14.49 -3.27 0.05
C GLY A 54 -15.57 -2.23 -0.29
N ILE A 55 -15.16 -0.98 -0.56
CA ILE A 55 -16.09 0.08 -0.99
C ILE A 55 -16.74 -0.27 -2.33
N TYR A 56 -15.98 -0.81 -3.29
CA TYR A 56 -16.50 -1.22 -4.59
C TYR A 56 -17.56 -2.32 -4.49
N VAL A 57 -17.34 -3.32 -3.63
CA VAL A 57 -18.32 -4.37 -3.33
C VAL A 57 -19.60 -3.77 -2.76
N LEU A 58 -19.50 -2.86 -1.80
CA LEU A 58 -20.66 -2.16 -1.22
C LEU A 58 -21.40 -1.29 -2.24
N ASN A 59 -20.69 -0.66 -3.19
CA ASN A 59 -21.32 0.11 -4.25
C ASN A 59 -22.00 -0.77 -5.31
N THR A 60 -21.59 -2.03 -5.43
CA THR A 60 -22.05 -2.98 -6.46
C THR A 60 -22.78 -4.17 -5.83
N PHE A 61 -23.38 -3.99 -4.66
CA PHE A 61 -23.94 -5.07 -3.82
C PHE A 61 -25.07 -5.87 -4.49
N ARG A 62 -25.78 -5.27 -5.46
CA ARG A 62 -26.85 -5.93 -6.24
C ARG A 62 -26.33 -6.94 -7.27
N ASP A 63 -25.03 -6.98 -7.50
CA ASP A 63 -24.44 -7.87 -8.49
C ASP A 63 -24.29 -9.30 -7.94
N SER A 64 -24.83 -10.27 -8.67
CA SER A 64 -24.90 -11.68 -8.27
C SER A 64 -23.53 -12.32 -8.08
N ARG A 65 -22.45 -11.71 -8.58
CA ARG A 65 -21.07 -12.22 -8.37
C ARG A 65 -20.61 -12.19 -6.91
N TRP A 66 -21.23 -11.38 -6.05
CA TRP A 66 -20.94 -11.37 -4.62
C TRP A 66 -21.69 -12.46 -3.85
N SER A 67 -22.68 -13.08 -4.49
CA SER A 67 -23.62 -14.05 -3.93
C SER A 67 -23.16 -15.50 -4.04
N ALA A 68 -21.86 -15.76 -4.17
CA ALA A 68 -21.32 -17.11 -4.41
C ALA A 68 -21.78 -18.12 -3.33
N GLY A 69 -22.86 -18.86 -3.63
CA GLY A 69 -23.48 -19.86 -2.74
C GLY A 69 -24.59 -19.34 -1.81
N GLY A 70 -25.07 -18.10 -1.99
CA GLY A 70 -26.20 -17.54 -1.23
C GLY A 70 -27.57 -18.01 -1.74
N GLU A 71 -28.62 -17.79 -0.94
CA GLU A 71 -29.99 -18.12 -1.36
C GLU A 71 -30.32 -17.47 -2.72
N PRO A 72 -30.94 -18.21 -3.65
CA PRO A 72 -31.33 -17.67 -4.95
C PRO A 72 -32.34 -16.53 -4.78
N PRO A 73 -32.32 -15.53 -5.67
CA PRO A 73 -33.24 -14.40 -5.60
C PRO A 73 -34.68 -14.89 -5.60
N LEU A 74 -35.48 -14.37 -4.68
CA LEU A 74 -36.89 -14.71 -4.57
C LEU A 74 -37.63 -14.17 -5.81
N SER A 75 -38.44 -15.02 -6.43
CA SER A 75 -39.33 -14.64 -7.53
C SER A 75 -40.74 -14.43 -6.99
N ALA A 76 -41.35 -13.28 -7.30
CA ALA A 76 -42.74 -13.04 -6.91
C ALA A 76 -43.68 -13.94 -7.73
N PRO A 77 -44.67 -14.60 -7.10
CA PRO A 77 -45.71 -15.32 -7.84
C PRO A 77 -46.59 -14.32 -8.60
N SER A 78 -46.81 -14.56 -9.90
CA SER A 78 -47.70 -13.74 -10.72
C SER A 78 -49.14 -14.19 -10.58
N PHE A 79 -50.04 -13.23 -10.30
CA PHE A 79 -51.48 -13.48 -10.25
C PHE A 79 -52.19 -13.15 -11.57
N SER A 80 -51.47 -12.63 -12.58
CA SER A 80 -52.04 -12.25 -13.88
C SER A 80 -52.46 -13.44 -14.74
N GLU A 81 -52.02 -14.65 -14.41
CA GLU A 81 -52.44 -15.89 -15.08
C GLU A 81 -53.81 -16.40 -14.61
N THR A 82 -54.47 -15.74 -13.64
CA THR A 82 -55.81 -16.14 -13.18
C THR A 82 -56.93 -15.47 -14.02
N PRO A 83 -57.73 -16.23 -14.80
CA PRO A 83 -58.54 -15.67 -15.91
C PRO A 83 -59.71 -14.72 -15.57
N ILE A 84 -60.01 -14.42 -14.31
CA ILE A 84 -61.22 -13.61 -13.95
C ILE A 84 -60.92 -12.43 -13.01
N VAL A 85 -59.76 -12.40 -12.37
CA VAL A 85 -59.49 -11.45 -11.27
C VAL A 85 -58.18 -10.66 -11.41
N GLY A 86 -57.37 -10.95 -12.43
CA GLY A 86 -56.04 -10.36 -12.62
C GLY A 86 -55.99 -8.83 -12.63
N GLN A 87 -57.05 -8.14 -13.09
CA GLN A 87 -57.10 -6.66 -13.11
C GLN A 87 -57.26 -6.01 -11.72
N TYR A 88 -57.95 -6.66 -10.79
CA TYR A 88 -58.15 -6.14 -9.42
C TYR A 88 -56.95 -6.42 -8.51
N PHE A 89 -56.14 -7.42 -8.85
CA PHE A 89 -54.93 -7.77 -8.10
C PHE A 89 -53.67 -7.07 -8.60
N GLY A 90 -53.74 -6.25 -9.65
CA GLY A 90 -52.59 -5.47 -10.16
C GLY A 90 -51.86 -4.63 -9.09
N PRO A 91 -52.56 -3.89 -8.22
CA PRO A 91 -51.92 -3.18 -7.10
C PRO A 91 -51.27 -4.11 -6.08
N LEU A 92 -51.84 -5.30 -5.83
CA LEU A 92 -51.26 -6.31 -4.95
C LEU A 92 -50.02 -6.97 -5.56
N ASP A 93 -50.04 -7.23 -6.87
CA ASP A 93 -48.89 -7.74 -7.62
C ASP A 93 -47.75 -6.72 -7.61
N SER A 94 -48.05 -5.44 -7.80
CA SER A 94 -47.07 -4.34 -7.70
C SER A 94 -46.49 -4.21 -6.29
N ALA A 95 -47.33 -4.35 -5.25
CA ALA A 95 -46.88 -4.32 -3.86
C ALA A 95 -46.02 -5.53 -3.49
N LEU A 96 -46.37 -6.73 -3.99
CA LEU A 96 -45.60 -7.95 -3.79
C LEU A 96 -44.27 -7.91 -4.54
N GLN A 97 -44.26 -7.46 -5.80
CA GLN A 97 -43.03 -7.24 -6.56
C GLN A 97 -42.12 -6.21 -5.89
N GLY A 98 -42.69 -5.13 -5.34
CA GLY A 98 -41.95 -4.15 -4.54
C GLY A 98 -41.36 -4.75 -3.26
N MET A 99 -42.14 -5.55 -2.53
CA MET A 99 -41.68 -6.23 -1.31
C MET A 99 -40.61 -7.28 -1.60
N VAL A 100 -40.81 -8.13 -2.61
CA VAL A 100 -39.83 -9.12 -3.05
C VAL A 100 -38.56 -8.44 -3.55
N GLY A 101 -38.68 -7.33 -4.29
CA GLY A 101 -37.55 -6.50 -4.68
C GLY A 101 -36.76 -5.97 -3.48
N GLY A 102 -37.44 -5.43 -2.47
CA GLY A 102 -36.81 -4.96 -1.23
C GLY A 102 -36.15 -6.07 -0.42
N VAL A 103 -36.78 -7.25 -0.32
CA VAL A 103 -36.20 -8.43 0.35
C VAL A 103 -34.98 -8.93 -0.42
N ASN A 104 -35.02 -8.94 -1.74
CA ASN A 104 -33.91 -9.33 -2.58
C ASN A 104 -32.73 -8.35 -2.47
N ASP A 105 -32.99 -7.05 -2.39
CA ASP A 105 -31.98 -6.03 -2.12
C ASP A 105 -31.32 -6.22 -0.75
N PHE A 106 -32.12 -6.53 0.28
CA PHE A 106 -31.60 -6.82 1.62
C PHE A 106 -30.77 -8.11 1.64
N LEU A 107 -31.21 -9.15 0.95
CA LEU A 107 -30.48 -10.40 0.82
C LEU A 107 -29.14 -10.19 0.09
N ALA A 108 -29.16 -9.45 -1.02
CA ALA A 108 -27.96 -9.10 -1.77
C ALA A 108 -26.98 -8.28 -0.92
N PHE A 109 -27.47 -7.29 -0.18
CA PHE A 109 -26.66 -6.53 0.78
C PHE A 109 -26.07 -7.42 1.87
N LYS A 110 -26.89 -8.29 2.48
CA LYS A 110 -26.45 -9.22 3.54
C LYS A 110 -25.37 -10.18 3.05
N GLN A 111 -25.43 -10.60 1.79
CA GLN A 111 -24.43 -11.47 1.17
C GLN A 111 -23.15 -10.70 0.79
N ALA A 112 -23.26 -9.48 0.28
CA ALA A 112 -22.12 -8.64 -0.10
C ALA A 112 -21.39 -8.04 1.12
N LEU A 113 -22.09 -7.81 2.24
CA LEU A 113 -21.53 -7.22 3.45
C LEU A 113 -20.34 -8.00 4.05
N PRO A 114 -20.41 -9.32 4.32
CA PRO A 114 -19.26 -10.07 4.83
C PRO A 114 -18.10 -10.06 3.84
N VAL A 115 -18.36 -10.07 2.53
CA VAL A 115 -17.32 -9.96 1.50
C VAL A 115 -16.60 -8.62 1.59
N ALA A 116 -17.35 -7.51 1.71
CA ALA A 116 -16.77 -6.18 1.89
C ALA A 116 -16.00 -6.05 3.21
N LEU A 117 -16.54 -6.61 4.30
CA LEU A 117 -15.90 -6.62 5.62
C LEU A 117 -14.62 -7.44 5.64
N ASP A 118 -14.53 -8.55 4.90
CA ASP A 118 -13.29 -9.32 4.77
C ASP A 118 -12.17 -8.45 4.16
N PHE A 119 -12.47 -7.72 3.07
CA PHE A 119 -11.50 -6.80 2.46
C PHE A 119 -11.12 -5.66 3.41
N LEU A 120 -12.11 -5.08 4.11
CA LEU A 120 -11.86 -3.99 5.04
C LEU A 120 -11.08 -4.44 6.27
N ALA A 121 -11.34 -5.65 6.77
CA ALA A 121 -10.59 -6.26 7.86
C ALA A 121 -9.13 -6.48 7.46
N VAL A 122 -8.89 -7.05 6.27
CA VAL A 122 -7.53 -7.22 5.73
C VAL A 122 -6.80 -5.88 5.62
N SER A 123 -7.49 -4.83 5.15
CA SER A 123 -6.95 -3.46 5.13
C SER A 123 -6.60 -2.96 6.53
N GLY A 124 -7.50 -3.15 7.50
CA GLY A 124 -7.29 -2.77 8.90
C GLY A 124 -6.08 -3.47 9.54
N TRP A 125 -5.93 -4.78 9.30
CA TRP A 125 -4.76 -5.54 9.75
C TRP A 125 -3.47 -5.05 9.09
N ALA A 126 -3.50 -4.74 7.80
CA ALA A 126 -2.35 -4.17 7.11
C ALA A 126 -1.93 -2.81 7.69
N LEU A 127 -2.91 -1.95 8.03
CA LEU A 127 -2.63 -0.68 8.70
C LEU A 127 -2.06 -0.87 10.11
N LEU A 128 -2.60 -1.82 10.89
CA LEU A 128 -2.03 -2.16 12.20
C LEU A 128 -0.58 -2.64 12.09
N LEU A 129 -0.27 -3.48 11.10
CA LEU A 129 1.10 -3.95 10.80
C LEU A 129 2.00 -2.84 10.25
N SER A 130 1.43 -1.80 9.63
CA SER A 130 2.21 -0.68 9.10
C SER A 130 2.90 0.13 10.19
N PHE A 131 2.30 0.23 11.38
CA PHE A 131 2.83 0.99 12.49
C PHE A 131 4.16 0.44 13.04
N PRO A 132 4.27 -0.85 13.46
CA PRO A 132 5.56 -1.40 13.89
C PRO A 132 6.59 -1.41 12.76
N LEU A 133 6.15 -1.57 11.50
CA LEU A 133 7.04 -1.50 10.34
C LEU A 133 7.62 -0.08 10.14
N ALA A 134 6.83 0.96 10.41
CA ALA A 134 7.26 2.35 10.42
C ALA A 134 8.30 2.63 11.50
N VAL A 135 8.06 2.13 12.71
CA VAL A 135 9.01 2.25 13.81
C VAL A 135 10.33 1.56 13.45
N LEU A 136 10.27 0.34 12.91
CA LEU A 136 11.47 -0.41 12.49
C LEU A 136 12.23 0.34 11.39
N ALA A 137 11.52 0.89 10.40
CA ALA A 137 12.10 1.67 9.31
C ALA A 137 12.80 2.94 9.83
N ALA A 138 12.19 3.63 10.80
CA ALA A 138 12.77 4.81 11.45
C ALA A 138 14.04 4.45 12.25
N VAL A 139 14.00 3.37 13.04
CA VAL A 139 15.15 2.90 13.83
C VAL A 139 16.32 2.52 12.93
N ILE A 140 16.09 1.77 11.85
CA ILE A 140 17.13 1.39 10.89
C ILE A 140 17.70 2.64 10.20
N SER A 141 16.84 3.57 9.78
CA SER A 141 17.27 4.83 9.17
C SER A 141 18.15 5.65 10.11
N PHE A 142 17.77 5.75 11.38
CA PHE A 142 18.52 6.46 12.41
C PHE A 142 19.88 5.80 12.68
N ALA A 143 19.92 4.48 12.81
CA ALA A 143 21.16 3.74 13.00
C ALA A 143 22.13 3.92 11.82
N MET A 144 21.62 3.88 10.58
CA MET A 144 22.44 4.15 9.39
C MET A 144 22.92 5.59 9.33
N ALA A 145 22.08 6.57 9.67
CA ALA A 145 22.47 7.98 9.72
C ALA A 145 23.58 8.21 10.76
N ARG A 146 23.46 7.57 11.94
CA ARG A 146 24.46 7.66 13.00
C ARG A 146 25.79 7.03 12.61
N ARG A 147 25.79 5.89 11.92
CA ARG A 147 27.01 5.27 11.39
C ARG A 147 27.72 6.19 10.39
N ARG A 148 26.96 6.82 9.48
CA ARG A 148 27.53 7.77 8.50
C ARG A 148 28.12 9.01 9.16
N ALA A 149 27.49 9.53 10.21
CA ALA A 149 28.04 10.66 10.97
C ALA A 149 29.39 10.30 11.62
N ALA A 150 29.50 9.12 12.23
CA ALA A 150 30.75 8.64 12.82
C ALA A 150 31.86 8.38 11.78
N GLU A 151 31.49 7.92 10.58
CA GLU A 151 32.44 7.78 9.46
C GLU A 151 32.94 9.15 8.98
N PHE A 152 32.04 10.13 8.84
CA PHE A 152 32.40 11.50 8.46
C PHE A 152 33.35 12.17 9.46
N GLU A 153 33.13 11.96 10.76
CA GLU A 153 34.01 12.48 11.81
C GLU A 153 35.42 11.91 11.67
N LYS A 154 35.55 10.59 11.43
CA LYS A 154 36.86 9.95 11.17
C LYS A 154 37.55 10.48 9.92
N TYR A 155 36.79 10.73 8.85
CA TYR A 155 37.35 11.33 7.63
C TYR A 155 37.87 12.74 7.90
N ARG A 156 37.13 13.55 8.65
CA ARG A 156 37.55 14.90 9.03
C ARG A 156 38.84 14.89 9.84
N THR A 157 38.94 14.03 10.86
CA THR A 157 40.17 13.89 11.66
C THR A 157 41.37 13.49 10.80
N LYS A 158 41.18 12.64 9.79
CA LYS A 158 42.27 12.29 8.86
C LYS A 158 42.68 13.46 7.99
N VAL A 159 41.72 14.26 7.50
CA VAL A 159 42.01 15.45 6.69
C VAL A 159 42.78 16.47 7.53
N ASP A 160 42.34 16.74 8.75
CA ASP A 160 43.02 17.67 9.66
C ASP A 160 44.47 17.21 9.94
N LEU A 161 44.70 15.90 10.16
CA LEU A 161 46.05 15.34 10.34
C LEU A 161 46.92 15.51 9.09
N LEU A 162 46.37 15.24 7.90
CA LEU A 162 47.07 15.39 6.63
C LEU A 162 47.45 16.85 6.34
N GLU A 163 46.61 17.81 6.75
CA GLU A 163 46.87 19.24 6.63
C GLU A 163 48.02 19.69 7.54
N ASP A 164 48.02 19.22 8.80
CA ASP A 164 49.12 19.45 9.75
C ASP A 164 50.45 18.89 9.25
N GLU A 165 50.45 17.65 8.73
CA GLU A 165 51.65 17.02 8.15
C GLU A 165 52.18 17.82 6.96
N LEU A 166 51.29 18.33 6.09
CA LEU A 166 51.67 19.17 4.96
C LEU A 166 52.28 20.50 5.39
N GLU A 167 51.70 21.17 6.39
CA GLU A 167 52.30 22.39 6.93
C GLU A 167 53.67 22.12 7.56
N GLN A 168 53.84 20.98 8.23
CA GLN A 168 55.11 20.63 8.84
C GLN A 168 56.18 20.38 7.78
N VAL A 169 55.86 19.64 6.72
CA VAL A 169 56.77 19.42 5.58
C VAL A 169 57.12 20.76 4.91
N LYS A 170 56.13 21.63 4.69
CA LYS A 170 56.35 22.96 4.12
C LYS A 170 57.30 23.80 4.98
N ARG A 171 57.10 23.80 6.30
CA ARG A 171 57.99 24.49 7.27
C ARG A 171 59.42 23.94 7.21
N GLN A 172 59.59 22.63 7.12
CA GLN A 172 60.92 22.01 7.02
C GLN A 172 61.64 22.39 5.72
N ILE A 173 60.93 22.41 4.59
CA ILE A 173 61.51 22.81 3.30
C ILE A 173 61.92 24.28 3.34
N SER A 174 61.05 25.17 3.81
CA SER A 174 61.39 26.60 3.93
C SER A 174 62.56 26.86 4.89
N ALA A 175 62.68 26.09 5.98
CA ALA A 175 63.83 26.17 6.88
C ALA A 175 65.13 25.61 6.25
N ALA A 176 65.02 24.56 5.43
CA ALA A 176 66.15 24.01 4.68
C ALA A 176 66.61 24.96 3.55
N GLU A 177 65.66 25.60 2.85
CA GLU A 177 65.93 26.58 1.80
C GLU A 177 66.57 27.86 2.36
N GLY A 178 66.11 28.33 3.53
CA GLY A 178 66.69 29.45 4.25
C GLY A 178 68.09 29.18 4.82
N SER A 179 68.43 27.93 5.15
CA SER A 179 69.78 27.56 5.63
C SER A 179 70.76 27.24 4.50
N GLY A 180 70.27 26.85 3.32
CA GLY A 180 71.10 26.61 2.12
C GLY A 180 71.65 27.87 1.45
N HIS A 181 71.07 29.05 1.70
CA HIS A 181 71.50 30.32 1.09
C HIS A 181 72.60 31.08 1.87
N GLY A 182 73.20 30.44 2.88
CA GLY A 182 74.10 31.08 3.85
C GLY A 182 75.55 30.58 3.89
N THR A 183 76.05 29.88 2.86
CA THR A 183 77.49 29.58 2.77
C THR A 183 78.15 30.51 1.74
N PRO A 184 78.92 31.53 2.17
CA PRO A 184 79.75 32.29 1.25
C PRO A 184 80.90 31.39 0.81
N VAL A 185 80.93 31.06 -0.49
CA VAL A 185 82.11 30.48 -1.11
C VAL A 185 83.22 31.54 -1.03
N SER A 186 84.26 31.21 -0.27
CA SER A 186 85.48 32.03 -0.10
C SER A 186 86.28 32.15 -1.38
#